data_AF-A0A924SEZ9-F1
#
_entry.id   AF-A0A924SEZ9-F1
#
_cell.length_a   1.000
_cell.length_b   1.000
_cell.length_c   1.000
_cell.angle_alpha   90.00
_cell.angle_beta   90.00
_cell.angle_gamma   90.00
#
_symmetry.space_group_name_H-M   'P 1'
#
loop_
_entity.id
_entity.type
_entity.pdbx_description
1 polymer ?
#
loop_
_entity_poly.entity_id
_entity_poly.type
_entity_poly.pdbx_seq_one_letter_code
_entity_poly.pdbx_strand_id
1 'polypeptide(L)'
;MTGFTLALTEDQSTLQKWLHEFSTDVIRPVASEWDEREETPWPVIQEAARAGIYSLDFFASAWGDESGVSLPIVMEELFWGDAGIGLSIVGTTLGVAGILS
;
A
#
# COMPACT_ATOMS: atom_id res chain seq x y z
N MET A 1 -10.35 -16.44 -23.94
CA MET A 1 -11.03 -16.24 -22.65
C MET A 1 -10.42 -17.19 -21.65
N THR A 2 -9.54 -16.69 -20.79
CA THR A 2 -9.17 -17.39 -19.57
C THR A 2 -10.41 -17.42 -18.67
N GLY A 3 -10.75 -18.59 -18.15
CA GLY A 3 -11.90 -18.74 -17.24
C GLY A 3 -11.68 -17.96 -15.95
N PHE A 4 -12.76 -17.76 -15.19
CA PHE A 4 -12.67 -17.21 -13.84
C PHE A 4 -11.65 -17.99 -12.99
N THR A 5 -10.77 -17.27 -12.28
CA THR A 5 -9.78 -17.83 -11.36
C THR A 5 -9.64 -16.91 -10.14
N LEU A 6 -9.32 -17.52 -8.99
CA LEU A 6 -8.98 -16.82 -7.75
C LEU A 6 -7.47 -16.79 -7.49
N ALA A 7 -6.67 -17.42 -8.37
CA ALA A 7 -5.23 -17.40 -8.24
C ALA A 7 -4.69 -16.03 -8.63
N LEU A 8 -3.81 -15.47 -7.79
CA LEU A 8 -3.04 -14.28 -8.12
C LEU A 8 -2.08 -14.56 -9.28
N THR A 9 -1.80 -13.53 -10.06
CA THR A 9 -0.69 -13.57 -11.03
C THR A 9 0.66 -13.58 -10.30
N GLU A 10 1.74 -13.89 -11.02
CA GLU A 10 3.09 -13.83 -10.47
C GLU A 10 3.46 -12.41 -10.03
N ASP A 11 3.07 -11.39 -10.80
CA ASP A 11 3.29 -9.98 -10.47
C ASP A 11 2.51 -9.58 -9.21
N GLN A 12 1.23 -9.97 -9.10
CA GLN A 12 0.42 -9.71 -7.91
C GLN A 12 0.98 -10.43 -6.66
N SER A 13 1.46 -11.66 -6.82
CA SER A 13 2.09 -12.42 -5.74
C SER A 13 3.41 -11.78 -5.29
N THR A 14 4.16 -11.19 -6.23
CA THR A 14 5.40 -10.46 -5.94
C THR A 14 5.11 -9.14 -5.24
N LEU A 15 4.12 -8.39 -5.72
CA LEU A 15 3.62 -7.16 -5.10
C LEU A 15 3.20 -7.42 -3.64
N GLN A 16 2.40 -8.47 -3.43
CA GLN A 16 1.94 -8.86 -2.09
C GLN A 16 3.12 -9.11 -1.15
N LYS A 17 4.06 -9.99 -1.53
CA LYS A 17 5.21 -10.33 -0.70
C LYS A 17 6.05 -9.11 -0.36
N TRP A 18 6.32 -8.26 -1.36
CA TRP A 18 7.13 -7.07 -1.17
C TRP A 18 6.50 -6.08 -0.19
N LEU A 19 5.18 -5.84 -0.29
CA LEU A 19 4.48 -4.95 0.64
C LEU A 19 4.31 -5.57 2.02
N HIS A 20 4.17 -6.89 2.11
CA HIS A 20 4.15 -7.61 3.38
C HIS A 20 5.49 -7.48 4.12
N GLU A 21 6.60 -7.62 3.40
CA GLU A 21 7.96 -7.40 3.92
C GLU A 21 8.14 -5.96 4.40
N PHE A 22 7.77 -4.96 3.59
CA PHE A 22 7.81 -3.56 4.01
C PHE A 22 6.98 -3.31 5.29
N SER A 23 5.77 -3.89 5.36
CA SER A 23 4.89 -3.71 6.50
C SER A 23 5.42 -4.41 7.76
N THR A 24 6.06 -5.56 7.60
CA THR A 24 6.69 -6.31 8.70
C THR A 24 7.93 -5.58 9.24
N ASP A 25 8.77 -5.04 8.35
CA ASP A 25 10.07 -4.49 8.72
C ASP A 25 10.01 -3.01 9.09
N VAL A 26 9.06 -2.25 8.52
CA VAL A 26 9.00 -0.78 8.67
C VAL A 26 7.78 -0.31 9.44
N ILE A 27 6.58 -0.83 9.16
CA ILE A 27 5.33 -0.32 9.75
C ILE A 27 5.07 -0.95 11.12
N ARG A 28 4.97 -2.28 11.17
CA ARG A 28 4.54 -3.02 12.36
C ARG A 28 5.39 -2.77 13.60
N PRO A 29 6.74 -2.67 13.53
CA PRO A 29 7.57 -2.51 14.71
C PRO A 29 7.35 -1.19 15.44
N VAL A 30 6.86 -0.16 14.72
CA VAL A 30 6.65 1.18 15.26
C VAL A 30 5.19 1.53 15.48
N ALA A 31 4.26 0.64 15.09
CA ALA A 31 2.82 0.88 15.11
C ALA A 31 2.31 1.35 16.48
N SER A 32 2.63 0.63 17.56
CA SER A 32 2.14 0.97 18.90
C SER A 32 2.70 2.28 19.44
N GLU A 33 3.97 2.59 19.14
CA GLU A 33 4.58 3.84 19.56
C GLU A 33 3.89 5.04 18.89
N TRP A 34 3.57 4.93 17.60
CA TRP A 34 2.89 5.99 16.87
C TRP A 34 1.40 6.12 17.24
N ASP A 35 0.73 5.02 17.55
CA ASP A 35 -0.62 5.03 18.12
C ASP A 35 -0.66 5.81 19.44
N GLU A 36 0.27 5.53 20.36
CA GLU A 36 0.36 6.24 21.65
C GLU A 36 0.74 7.72 21.52
N ARG A 37 1.57 8.06 20.53
CA ARG A 37 2.02 9.44 20.30
C ARG A 37 0.99 10.32 19.63
N GLU A 38 0.04 9.74 18.88
CA GLU A 38 -0.94 10.46 18.06
C GLU A 38 -0.31 11.51 17.10
N GLU A 39 0.90 11.23 16.62
CA GLU A 39 1.66 12.11 15.72
C GLU A 39 1.72 11.57 14.29
N THR A 40 1.88 12.46 13.31
CA THR A 40 2.06 12.05 11.91
C THR A 40 3.36 11.25 11.73
N PRO A 41 3.33 10.05 11.12
CA PRO A 41 4.50 9.18 10.94
C PRO A 41 5.41 9.60 9.79
N TRP A 42 5.93 10.83 9.85
CA TRP A 42 6.83 11.37 8.82
C TRP A 42 8.01 10.48 8.46
N PRO A 43 8.72 9.84 9.42
CA PRO A 43 9.81 8.93 9.08
C PRO A 43 9.35 7.75 8.23
N VAL A 44 8.20 7.14 8.55
CA VAL A 44 7.66 5.99 7.81
C VAL A 44 7.17 6.40 6.42
N ILE A 45 6.50 7.55 6.30
CA ILE A 45 6.09 8.09 4.99
C ILE A 45 7.31 8.33 4.09
N GLN A 46 8.41 8.84 4.66
CA GLN A 46 9.66 9.04 3.91
C GLN A 46 10.29 7.71 3.47
N GLU A 47 10.24 6.66 4.29
CA GLU A 47 10.68 5.32 3.88
C GLU A 47 9.78 4.74 2.77
N ALA A 48 8.46 4.89 2.88
CA ALA A 48 7.53 4.47 1.82
C ALA A 48 7.80 5.21 0.50
N ALA A 49 8.16 6.50 0.55
CA ALA A 49 8.56 7.27 -0.63
C ALA A 49 9.90 6.78 -1.20
N ARG A 50 10.89 6.48 -0.36
CA ARG A 50 12.17 5.89 -0.80
C ARG A 50 12.00 4.51 -1.42
N ALA A 51 11.10 3.70 -0.88
CA ALA A 51 10.73 2.39 -1.42
C ALA A 51 9.91 2.47 -2.72
N GLY A 52 9.43 3.67 -3.10
CA GLY A 52 8.61 3.86 -4.31
C GLY A 52 7.11 3.57 -4.11
N ILE A 53 6.70 3.15 -2.92
CA ILE A 53 5.31 2.86 -2.55
C ILE A 53 4.49 4.15 -2.52
N TYR A 54 5.08 5.26 -2.09
CA TYR A 54 4.47 6.60 -2.16
C TYR A 54 4.84 7.29 -3.49
N SER A 55 4.29 6.82 -4.61
CA SER A 55 4.53 7.42 -5.93
C SER A 55 3.30 7.35 -6.84
N LEU A 56 3.18 8.34 -7.75
CA LEU A 56 2.09 8.36 -8.74
C LEU A 56 2.17 7.16 -9.69
N ASP A 57 3.38 6.79 -10.13
CA ASP A 57 3.58 5.67 -11.06
C ASP A 57 3.15 4.34 -10.43
N PHE A 58 3.45 4.14 -9.14
CA PHE A 58 3.04 2.96 -8.40
C PHE A 58 1.51 2.83 -8.35
N PHE A 59 0.81 3.89 -7.92
CA PHE A 59 -0.66 3.86 -7.85
C PHE A 59 -1.32 3.81 -9.23
N ALA A 60 -0.75 4.47 -10.23
CA ALA A 60 -1.22 4.36 -11.61
C ALA A 60 -1.11 2.92 -12.14
N SER A 61 -0.02 2.22 -11.82
CA SER A 61 0.13 0.80 -12.18
C SER A 61 -0.88 -0.08 -11.45
N ALA A 62 -1.13 0.16 -10.16
CA ALA A 62 -2.11 -0.61 -9.39
C ALA A 62 -3.56 -0.35 -9.86
N TRP A 63 -3.89 0.88 -10.27
CA TRP A 63 -5.19 1.23 -10.87
C TRP A 63 -5.36 0.69 -12.29
N GLY A 64 -4.26 0.55 -13.03
CA GLY A 64 -4.25 0.03 -14.40
C GLY A 64 -4.34 -1.50 -14.50
N ASP A 65 -4.25 -2.22 -13.38
CA ASP A 65 -4.46 -3.68 -13.35
C ASP A 65 -5.89 -4.01 -13.78
N GLU A 66 -6.04 -4.67 -14.94
CA GLU A 66 -7.34 -5.04 -15.50
C GLU A 66 -8.17 -5.96 -14.58
N SER A 67 -7.52 -6.73 -13.71
CA SER A 67 -8.23 -7.56 -12.73
C SER A 67 -8.80 -6.74 -11.57
N GLY A 68 -8.26 -5.53 -11.33
CA GLY A 68 -8.60 -4.66 -10.21
C GLY A 68 -8.12 -5.17 -8.85
N VAL A 69 -7.31 -6.25 -8.79
CA VAL A 69 -6.91 -6.91 -7.54
C VAL A 69 -5.63 -6.31 -6.95
N SER A 70 -4.76 -5.70 -7.77
CA SER A 70 -3.51 -5.11 -7.27
C SER A 70 -3.75 -4.01 -6.22
N LEU A 71 -4.69 -3.09 -6.43
CA LEU A 71 -4.97 -2.04 -5.44
C LEU A 71 -5.45 -2.62 -4.08
N PRO A 72 -6.41 -3.57 -4.02
CA PRO A 72 -6.72 -4.30 -2.80
C PRO A 72 -5.52 -4.93 -2.11
N ILE A 73 -4.62 -5.59 -2.84
CA ILE A 73 -3.39 -6.16 -2.27
C ILE A 73 -2.53 -5.06 -1.63
N VAL A 74 -2.35 -3.93 -2.33
CA VAL A 74 -1.59 -2.80 -1.77
C VAL A 74 -2.19 -2.34 -0.45
N MET A 75 -3.51 -2.15 -0.41
CA MET A 75 -4.21 -1.68 0.78
C MET A 75 -4.13 -2.71 1.90
N GLU A 76 -4.39 -3.99 1.62
CA GLU A 76 -4.42 -5.05 2.64
C GLU A 76 -3.06 -5.18 3.35
N GLU A 77 -1.96 -5.23 2.60
CA GLU A 77 -0.63 -5.44 3.18
C GLU A 77 -0.17 -4.23 4.02
N LEU A 78 -0.37 -3.00 3.53
CA LEU A 78 0.00 -1.80 4.29
C LEU A 78 -0.82 -1.64 5.58
N PHE A 79 -2.13 -1.94 5.51
CA PHE A 79 -3.03 -1.84 6.66
C PHE A 79 -2.87 -3.00 7.64
N TRP A 80 -2.37 -4.15 7.18
CA TRP A 80 -1.95 -5.24 8.06
C TRP A 80 -0.83 -4.80 9.01
N GLY A 81 0.11 -3.98 8.51
CA GLY A 81 1.15 -3.36 9.34
C GLY A 81 0.53 -2.51 10.45
N ASP A 82 -0.18 -1.45 10.05
CA ASP A 82 -0.99 -0.61 10.93
C ASP A 82 -1.98 0.21 10.10
N ALA A 83 -3.21 0.38 10.59
CA ALA A 83 -4.26 1.08 9.85
C ALA A 83 -4.03 2.60 9.78
N GLY A 84 -3.50 3.23 10.84
CA GLY A 84 -3.27 4.67 10.89
C GLY A 84 -2.06 5.09 10.03
N ILE A 85 -0.97 4.35 10.12
CA ILE A 85 0.23 4.53 9.30
C ILE A 85 -0.08 4.17 7.84
N GLY A 86 -0.76 3.06 7.59
CA GLY A 86 -1.21 2.66 6.25
C GLY A 86 -2.03 3.78 5.60
N LEU A 87 -3.00 4.34 6.32
CA LEU A 87 -3.77 5.50 5.85
C LEU A 87 -2.91 6.75 5.65
N SER A 88 -1.89 6.98 6.47
CA SER A 88 -0.97 8.12 6.29
C SER A 88 -0.15 8.02 5.00
N ILE A 89 0.14 6.79 4.54
CA ILE A 89 0.81 6.54 3.26
C ILE A 89 -0.17 6.68 2.09
N VAL A 90 -1.32 6.01 2.14
CA VAL A 90 -2.20 5.92 0.96
C VAL A 90 -3.25 7.03 0.90
N GLY A 91 -3.50 7.76 1.99
CA GLY A 91 -4.67 8.64 2.12
C GLY A 91 -4.70 9.79 1.11
N THR A 92 -3.54 10.28 0.70
CA THR A 92 -3.45 11.33 -0.33
C THR A 92 -3.95 10.88 -1.70
N THR A 93 -3.97 9.57 -1.97
CA THR A 93 -4.49 9.00 -3.22
C THR A 93 -6.00 9.20 -3.37
N LEU A 94 -6.75 9.37 -2.28
CA LEU A 94 -8.18 9.70 -2.34
C LEU A 94 -8.40 11.08 -2.97
N GLY A 95 -7.55 12.06 -2.64
CA GLY A 95 -7.58 13.37 -3.28
C GLY A 95 -7.20 13.30 -4.75
N VAL A 96 -6.21 12.47 -5.09
CA VAL A 96 -5.80 12.23 -6.49
C VAL A 96 -6.94 11.58 -7.29
N ALA A 97 -7.63 10.60 -6.71
CA ALA A 97 -8.76 9.93 -7.37
C ALA A 97 -9.86 10.91 -7.76
N GLY A 98 -10.18 11.90 -6.92
CA GLY A 98 -11.17 12.94 -7.24
C GLY A 98 -10.71 13.93 -8.33
N ILE A 99 -9.41 14.03 -8.62
CA ILE A 99 -8.89 14.85 -9.72
C ILE A 99 -8.91 14.05 -11.04
N LEU A 100 -8.71 12.73 -10.97
CA LEU A 100 -8.61 11.85 -12.14
C LEU A 100 -9.95 11.22 -12.56
N SER A 101 -11.02 11.41 -11.79
CA SER A 101 -12.37 10.85 -12.04
C SER A 101 -13.17 11.58 -13.10
#